data_AF-A0A645IWP0-F1
#
_entry.id   AF-A0A645IWP0-F1
#
_cell.length_a   1.000
_cell.length_b   1.000
_cell.length_c   1.000
_cell.angle_alpha   90.00
_cell.angle_beta   90.00
_cell.angle_gamma   90.00
#
_symmetry.space_group_name_H-M   'P 1'
#
loop_
_entity.id
_entity.type
_entity.pdbx_description
1 polymer ?
#
loop_
_entity_poly.entity_id
_entity_poly.type
_entity_poly.pdbx_seq_one_letter_code
_entity_poly.pdbx_strand_id
1 'polypeptide(L)'
;MALYQGVRAWWLGRHVQLPLAQPYFQQLQRDFGGLAITLHVLPYSFDITSERKHMLDAFVATQYGAGAHLVMEPALAYGAKLPSAASVAGKEADAAAVLLINMAATPEAEIHGELLQSARERWGQNAAIWLWTQDFAQRNTGAPRRVQERRDLWGDFVRSAGLSAVWVPDAMNVNNRQST
;
A
#
# COMPACT_ATOMS: atom_id res chain seq x y z
N MET A 1 -22.21 -6.63 -42.30
CA MET A 1 -23.22 -6.17 -41.32
C MET A 1 -22.50 -5.59 -40.10
N ALA A 2 -22.09 -4.31 -40.15
CA ALA A 2 -21.29 -3.65 -39.10
C ALA A 2 -21.75 -2.20 -38.87
N LEU A 3 -23.07 -1.99 -38.71
CA LEU A 3 -23.65 -0.63 -38.66
C LEU A 3 -24.69 -0.43 -37.55
N TYR A 4 -24.69 -1.25 -36.49
CA TYR A 4 -25.64 -1.11 -35.38
C TYR A 4 -25.05 -0.67 -34.03
N GLN A 5 -23.73 -0.49 -33.93
CA GLN A 5 -23.06 -0.15 -32.66
C GLN A 5 -22.96 1.37 -32.40
N GLY A 6 -23.15 2.22 -33.42
CA GLY A 6 -22.90 3.67 -33.30
C GLY A 6 -24.01 4.49 -32.65
N VAL A 7 -25.26 4.02 -32.69
CA VAL A 7 -26.42 4.84 -32.29
C VAL A 7 -26.61 4.87 -30.77
N ARG A 8 -26.18 3.82 -30.05
CA ARG A 8 -26.35 3.72 -28.60
C ARG A 8 -25.42 4.65 -27.81
N ALA A 9 -24.21 4.88 -28.32
CA ALA A 9 -23.22 5.74 -27.70
C ALA A 9 -23.61 7.24 -27.77
N TRP A 10 -24.25 7.65 -28.87
CA TRP A 10 -24.66 9.04 -29.06
C TRP A 10 -25.85 9.44 -28.16
N TRP A 11 -26.72 8.50 -27.82
CA TRP A 11 -27.90 8.76 -26.98
C TRP A 11 -27.54 8.91 -25.49
N LEU A 12 -26.55 8.17 -25.00
CA LEU A 12 -26.08 8.23 -23.61
C LEU A 12 -25.34 9.54 -23.26
N GLY A 13 -24.71 10.18 -24.25
CA GLY A 13 -23.96 11.43 -24.06
C GLY A 13 -24.83 12.68 -23.86
N ARG A 14 -26.14 12.62 -24.16
CA ARG A 14 -27.00 13.82 -24.20
C ARG A 14 -27.87 14.04 -22.95
N HIS A 15 -27.94 13.10 -22.01
CA HIS A 15 -28.92 13.14 -20.91
C HIS A 15 -28.37 12.95 -19.49
N VAL A 16 -27.08 13.11 -19.27
CA VAL A 16 -26.49 12.86 -17.95
C VAL A 16 -25.88 14.15 -17.39
N GLN A 17 -26.72 14.96 -16.76
CA GLN A 17 -26.25 16.02 -15.86
C GLN A 17 -26.01 15.41 -14.49
N LEU A 18 -24.75 15.33 -14.06
CA LEU A 18 -24.37 14.71 -12.79
C LEU A 18 -23.94 15.76 -11.76
N PRO A 19 -24.57 15.80 -10.58
CA PRO A 19 -24.09 16.59 -9.46
C PRO A 19 -22.84 15.93 -8.86
N LEU A 20 -21.68 16.56 -9.05
CA LEU A 20 -20.32 16.05 -8.80
C LEU A 20 -19.88 15.98 -7.31
N ALA A 21 -20.80 15.72 -6.38
CA ALA A 21 -20.48 15.82 -4.95
C ALA A 21 -20.73 14.53 -4.15
N GLN A 22 -20.63 13.33 -4.76
CA GLN A 22 -20.84 12.07 -4.03
C GLN A 22 -19.76 10.98 -4.30
N PRO A 23 -19.29 10.27 -3.25
CA PRO A 23 -18.26 9.20 -3.30
C PRO A 23 -18.55 8.03 -4.25
N TYR A 24 -19.82 7.84 -4.65
CA TYR A 24 -20.23 6.82 -5.59
C TYR A 24 -19.54 6.92 -6.97
N PHE A 25 -19.14 8.14 -7.40
CA PHE A 25 -18.48 8.35 -8.70
C PHE A 25 -16.99 7.97 -8.73
N GLN A 26 -16.31 7.84 -7.58
CA GLN A 26 -14.96 7.27 -7.53
C GLN A 26 -14.97 5.74 -7.70
N GLN A 27 -16.13 5.10 -7.50
CA GLN A 27 -16.31 3.68 -7.76
C GLN A 27 -16.46 3.38 -9.26
N LEU A 28 -17.00 4.34 -10.03
CA LEU A 28 -17.26 4.17 -11.47
C LEU A 28 -16.08 4.52 -12.41
N GLN A 29 -15.04 5.24 -11.96
CA GLN A 29 -13.80 5.36 -12.75
C GLN A 29 -12.87 4.14 -12.64
N ARG A 30 -13.10 3.25 -11.66
CA ARG A 30 -12.50 1.91 -11.58
C ARG A 30 -13.13 0.91 -12.56
N ASP A 31 -14.27 1.26 -13.17
CA ASP A 31 -15.10 0.36 -14.00
C ASP A 31 -14.67 0.26 -15.48
N PHE A 32 -13.58 0.91 -15.90
CA PHE A 32 -12.90 0.60 -17.17
C PHE A 32 -11.51 0.02 -16.84
N GLY A 33 -11.46 -1.27 -16.54
CA GLY A 33 -10.27 -1.97 -16.05
C GLY A 33 -8.99 -1.64 -16.84
N GLY A 34 -7.96 -1.13 -16.14
CA GLY A 34 -6.66 -0.92 -16.78
C GLY A 34 -5.79 0.24 -16.29
N LEU A 35 -6.08 0.93 -15.19
CA LEU A 35 -5.07 1.81 -14.60
C LEU A 35 -4.11 0.96 -13.77
N ALA A 36 -2.97 0.63 -14.39
CA ALA A 36 -1.83 -0.03 -13.77
C ALA A 36 -1.21 0.91 -12.72
N ILE A 37 -1.56 0.74 -11.44
CA ILE A 37 -0.92 1.51 -10.38
C ILE A 37 0.52 1.05 -10.19
N THR A 38 1.48 1.98 -10.20
CA THR A 38 2.87 1.72 -9.86
C THR A 38 3.17 2.18 -8.44
N LEU A 39 3.51 1.22 -7.58
CA LEU A 39 3.85 1.47 -6.18
C LEU A 39 5.37 1.51 -6.03
N HIS A 40 5.90 2.68 -5.72
CA HIS A 40 7.31 2.89 -5.41
C HIS A 40 7.53 2.64 -3.93
N VAL A 41 8.08 1.48 -3.61
CA VAL A 41 8.27 1.00 -2.24
C VAL A 41 9.66 1.39 -1.77
N LEU A 42 9.71 2.22 -0.73
CA LEU A 42 10.91 2.66 -0.06
C LEU A 42 11.11 1.84 1.23
N PRO A 43 12.03 0.86 1.25
CA PRO A 43 12.34 0.10 2.46
C PRO A 43 13.04 0.98 3.48
N TYR A 44 12.75 0.80 4.77
CA TYR A 44 13.42 1.50 5.85
C TYR A 44 14.31 0.56 6.66
N SER A 45 15.62 0.77 6.54
CA SER A 45 16.67 0.07 7.29
C SER A 45 16.61 -1.47 7.22
N PHE A 46 16.14 -2.02 6.10
CA PHE A 46 16.27 -3.46 5.83
C PHE A 46 16.34 -3.76 4.34
N ASP A 47 17.07 -4.83 4.01
CA ASP A 47 17.28 -5.24 2.63
C ASP A 47 16.09 -6.05 2.09
N ILE A 48 15.84 -5.88 0.80
CA ILE A 48 14.81 -6.62 0.08
C ILE A 48 15.48 -7.72 -0.75
N THR A 49 15.47 -8.93 -0.20
CA THR A 49 15.90 -10.12 -0.93
C THR A 49 14.92 -10.45 -2.06
N SER A 50 15.35 -11.28 -3.02
CA SER A 50 14.48 -11.74 -4.10
C SER A 50 13.21 -12.43 -3.56
N GLU A 51 13.33 -13.21 -2.48
CA GLU A 51 12.19 -13.87 -1.83
C GLU A 51 11.17 -12.85 -1.28
N ARG A 52 11.65 -11.82 -0.55
CA ARG A 52 10.80 -10.74 -0.04
C ARG A 52 10.13 -9.98 -1.17
N LYS A 53 10.86 -9.70 -2.25
CA LYS A 53 10.31 -9.05 -3.43
C LYS A 53 9.19 -9.88 -4.05
N HIS A 54 9.38 -11.18 -4.23
CA HIS A 54 8.34 -12.06 -4.78
C HIS A 54 7.07 -12.07 -3.93
N MET A 55 7.21 -12.06 -2.60
CA MET A 55 6.06 -11.96 -1.70
C MET A 55 5.35 -10.62 -1.79
N LEU A 56 6.09 -9.51 -1.94
CA LEU A 56 5.52 -8.18 -2.18
C LEU A 56 4.76 -8.15 -3.52
N ASP A 57 5.35 -8.69 -4.59
CA ASP A 57 4.71 -8.76 -5.91
C ASP A 57 3.38 -9.55 -5.83
N ALA A 58 3.39 -10.69 -5.13
CA ALA A 58 2.19 -11.50 -4.93
C ALA A 58 1.11 -10.80 -4.09
N PHE A 59 1.52 -10.10 -3.02
CA PHE A 59 0.63 -9.28 -2.21
C PHE A 59 -0.01 -8.17 -3.06
N VAL A 60 0.77 -7.48 -3.88
CA VAL A 60 0.28 -6.37 -4.72
C VAL A 60 -0.67 -6.84 -5.80
N ALA A 61 -0.34 -7.92 -6.50
CA ALA A 61 -1.24 -8.51 -7.49
C ALA A 61 -2.60 -8.90 -6.85
N THR A 62 -2.58 -9.40 -5.60
CA THR A 62 -3.79 -9.77 -4.87
C THR A 62 -4.59 -8.55 -4.42
N GLN A 63 -3.92 -7.50 -3.93
CA GLN A 63 -4.57 -6.35 -3.29
C GLN A 63 -5.00 -5.27 -4.29
N TYR A 64 -4.24 -5.07 -5.37
CA TYR A 64 -4.43 -3.97 -6.33
C TYR A 64 -4.74 -4.47 -7.76
N GLY A 65 -4.72 -5.80 -7.98
CA GLY A 65 -5.00 -6.42 -9.27
C GLY A 65 -3.76 -6.71 -10.11
N ALA A 66 -3.94 -7.49 -11.18
CA ALA A 66 -2.83 -8.02 -11.99
C ALA A 66 -2.02 -6.97 -12.76
N GLY A 67 -2.58 -5.77 -12.98
CA GLY A 67 -1.89 -4.65 -13.62
C GLY A 67 -1.08 -3.78 -12.65
N ALA A 68 -1.11 -4.06 -11.35
CA ALA A 68 -0.32 -3.29 -10.38
C ALA A 68 1.15 -3.71 -10.43
N HIS A 69 2.04 -2.72 -10.33
CA HIS A 69 3.48 -2.92 -10.42
C HIS A 69 4.19 -2.39 -9.18
N LEU A 70 5.28 -3.06 -8.81
CA LEU A 70 6.18 -2.60 -7.75
C LEU A 70 7.50 -2.11 -8.35
N VAL A 71 7.92 -0.93 -7.90
CA VAL A 71 9.29 -0.45 -8.05
C VAL A 71 9.92 -0.43 -6.67
N MET A 72 11.03 -1.14 -6.50
CA MET A 72 11.79 -1.13 -5.25
C MET A 72 12.81 0.00 -5.29
N GLU A 73 12.63 0.96 -4.39
CA GLU A 73 13.59 2.05 -4.21
C GLU A 73 14.77 1.61 -3.33
N PRO A 74 15.92 2.31 -3.39
CA PRO A 74 17.02 2.08 -2.48
C PRO A 74 16.58 2.19 -1.02
N ALA A 75 17.03 1.26 -0.17
CA ALA A 75 16.68 1.26 1.24
C ALA A 75 17.14 2.56 1.92
N LEU A 76 16.24 3.20 2.65
CA LEU A 76 16.51 4.37 3.46
C LEU A 76 17.20 3.94 4.76
N ALA A 77 18.38 4.47 5.02
CA ALA A 77 19.13 4.20 6.25
C ALA A 77 18.49 4.88 7.48
N TYR A 78 18.86 4.42 8.67
CA TYR A 78 18.51 5.11 9.91
C TYR A 78 18.98 6.58 9.89
N GLY A 79 18.12 7.48 10.39
CA GLY A 79 18.36 8.93 10.41
C GLY A 79 18.34 9.61 9.04
N ALA A 80 18.21 8.88 7.94
CA ALA A 80 18.10 9.49 6.63
C ALA A 80 16.75 10.19 6.46
N LYS A 81 16.79 11.37 5.84
CA LYS A 81 15.60 12.18 5.62
C LYS A 81 14.68 11.53 4.60
N LEU A 82 13.38 11.46 4.92
CA LEU A 82 12.40 10.94 3.97
C LEU A 82 12.29 11.87 2.74
N PRO A 83 12.47 11.33 1.51
CA PRO A 83 12.24 12.10 0.28
C PRO A 83 10.78 12.53 0.15
N SER A 84 10.49 13.51 -0.72
CA SER A 84 9.09 13.85 -1.01
C SER A 84 8.43 12.71 -1.79
N ALA A 85 7.10 12.56 -1.70
CA ALA A 85 6.38 11.52 -2.44
C ALA A 85 6.62 11.65 -3.95
N ALA A 86 6.65 12.89 -4.45
CA ALA A 86 6.91 13.18 -5.86
C ALA A 86 8.36 12.87 -6.29
N SER A 87 9.31 12.90 -5.35
CA SER A 87 10.70 12.47 -5.62
C SER A 87 10.83 10.96 -5.71
N VAL A 88 9.93 10.22 -5.05
CA VAL A 88 9.92 8.75 -5.01
C VAL A 88 9.13 8.18 -6.19
N ALA A 89 7.87 8.60 -6.34
CA ALA A 89 6.94 8.02 -7.30
C ALA A 89 6.70 8.91 -8.54
N GLY A 90 7.36 10.06 -8.64
CA GLY A 90 7.04 11.04 -9.66
C GLY A 90 5.71 11.76 -9.39
N LYS A 91 5.20 12.46 -10.40
CA LYS A 91 3.96 13.25 -10.30
C LYS A 91 2.79 12.63 -11.09
N GLU A 92 3.01 11.44 -11.65
CA GLU A 92 2.00 10.71 -12.42
C GLU A 92 0.83 10.30 -11.50
N ALA A 93 -0.39 10.34 -12.02
CA ALA A 93 -1.60 10.10 -11.24
C ALA A 93 -1.78 8.62 -10.83
N ASP A 94 -1.08 7.71 -11.51
CA ASP A 94 -1.09 6.27 -11.31
C ASP A 94 0.15 5.76 -10.56
N ALA A 95 0.95 6.65 -9.96
CA ALA A 95 2.12 6.28 -9.16
C ALA A 95 1.97 6.72 -7.69
N ALA A 96 2.38 5.86 -6.75
CA ALA A 96 2.32 6.17 -5.32
C ALA A 96 3.57 5.73 -4.57
N ALA A 97 4.04 6.60 -3.66
CA ALA A 97 5.13 6.30 -2.75
C ALA A 97 4.61 5.50 -1.53
N VAL A 98 5.33 4.45 -1.18
CA VAL A 98 5.00 3.55 -0.07
C VAL A 98 6.22 3.43 0.83
N LEU A 99 6.05 3.64 2.13
CA LEU A 99 7.12 3.42 3.11
C LEU A 99 6.96 2.00 3.67
N LEU A 100 7.99 1.18 3.54
CA LEU A 100 7.98 -0.20 4.02
C LEU A 100 8.89 -0.32 5.25
N ILE A 101 8.33 -0.70 6.39
CA ILE A 101 9.04 -0.86 7.67
C ILE A 101 8.92 -2.30 8.12
N ASN A 102 10.00 -2.88 8.65
CA ASN A 102 9.96 -4.25 9.18
C ASN A 102 9.37 -4.26 10.59
N MET A 103 8.20 -4.91 10.78
CA MET A 103 7.54 -4.96 12.08
C MET A 103 8.33 -5.76 13.13
N ALA A 104 9.38 -6.47 12.71
CA ALA A 104 10.29 -7.13 13.63
C ALA A 104 11.08 -6.16 14.51
N ALA A 105 11.29 -4.93 14.05
CA ALA A 105 11.79 -3.85 14.89
C ALA A 105 10.74 -3.50 15.97
N THR A 106 11.22 -2.99 17.10
CA THR A 106 10.32 -2.36 18.07
C THR A 106 10.13 -0.90 17.63
N PRO A 107 8.89 -0.39 17.53
CA PRO A 107 8.69 1.02 17.25
C PRO A 107 9.24 1.85 18.40
N GLU A 108 9.96 2.90 18.03
CA GLU A 108 10.68 3.79 18.93
C GLU A 108 10.36 5.22 18.52
N ALA A 109 10.02 6.09 19.47
CA ALA A 109 9.57 7.45 19.17
C ALA A 109 10.64 8.26 18.41
N GLU A 110 11.90 8.15 18.84
CA GLU A 110 13.04 8.88 18.27
C GLU A 110 13.43 8.41 16.86
N ILE A 111 13.03 7.20 16.47
CA ILE A 111 13.42 6.62 15.18
C ILE A 111 12.19 6.54 14.26
N HIS A 112 11.23 5.73 14.67
CA HIS A 112 10.04 5.43 13.89
C HIS A 112 9.00 6.55 14.02
N GLY A 113 8.92 7.23 15.16
CA GLY A 113 8.03 8.37 15.36
C GLY A 113 8.41 9.53 14.44
N GLU A 114 9.69 9.91 14.41
CA GLU A 114 10.22 10.94 13.50
C GLU A 114 10.01 10.57 12.02
N LEU A 115 10.20 9.30 11.67
CA LEU A 115 9.97 8.80 10.32
C LEU A 115 8.49 8.91 9.91
N LEU A 116 7.56 8.50 10.78
CA LEU A 116 6.12 8.58 10.50
C LEU A 116 5.63 10.03 10.48
N GLN A 117 6.15 10.89 11.34
CA GLN A 117 5.89 12.33 11.28
C GLN A 117 6.37 12.90 9.95
N SER A 118 7.59 12.57 9.53
CA SER A 118 8.14 12.98 8.23
C SER A 118 7.29 12.49 7.07
N ALA A 119 6.77 11.25 7.13
CA ALA A 119 5.86 10.71 6.12
C ALA A 119 4.55 11.50 6.07
N ARG A 120 3.94 11.79 7.22
CA ARG A 120 2.72 12.60 7.29
C ARG A 120 2.93 14.02 6.76
N GLU A 121 4.04 14.66 7.10
CA GLU A 121 4.35 16.03 6.66
C GLU A 121 4.65 16.11 5.15
N ARG A 122 5.33 15.11 4.61
CA ARG A 122 5.83 15.14 3.22
C ARG A 122 4.88 14.49 2.22
N TRP A 123 4.14 13.47 2.65
CA TRP A 123 3.27 12.65 1.81
C TRP A 123 1.79 12.81 2.19
N GLY A 124 1.49 13.47 3.31
CA GLY A 124 0.14 13.79 3.75
C GLY A 124 -0.47 12.75 4.68
N GLN A 125 -1.71 13.01 5.12
CA GLN A 125 -2.48 12.14 6.04
C GLN A 125 -2.78 10.74 5.48
N ASN A 126 -2.69 10.57 4.16
CA ASN A 126 -2.92 9.30 3.48
C ASN A 126 -1.61 8.62 3.06
N ALA A 127 -0.48 8.97 3.68
CA ALA A 127 0.80 8.33 3.41
C ALA A 127 0.68 6.80 3.57
N ALA A 128 1.12 6.05 2.57
CA ALA A 128 1.02 4.60 2.57
C ALA A 128 2.14 3.99 3.44
N ILE A 129 1.78 3.48 4.62
CA ILE A 129 2.69 2.83 5.56
C ILE A 129 2.48 1.33 5.51
N TRP A 130 3.46 0.60 4.99
CA TRP A 130 3.45 -0.86 4.94
C TRP A 130 4.35 -1.43 6.03
N LEU A 131 3.84 -2.45 6.73
CA LEU A 131 4.55 -3.15 7.78
C LEU A 131 4.85 -4.58 7.33
N TRP A 132 6.12 -4.86 7.08
CA TRP A 132 6.61 -6.18 6.70
C TRP A 132 6.47 -7.14 7.88
N THR A 133 5.72 -8.23 7.72
CA THR A 133 5.31 -9.13 8.82
C THR A 133 6.09 -10.43 8.89
N GLN A 134 6.61 -10.89 7.76
CA GLN A 134 7.08 -12.27 7.59
C GLN A 134 8.21 -12.64 8.54
N ASP A 135 9.23 -11.78 8.66
CA ASP A 135 10.41 -12.06 9.48
C ASP A 135 10.07 -12.26 10.96
N PHE A 136 9.11 -11.48 11.48
CA PHE A 136 8.70 -11.60 12.87
C PHE A 136 7.81 -12.83 13.06
N ALA A 137 6.90 -13.09 12.12
CA ALA A 137 6.04 -14.28 12.16
C ALA A 137 6.86 -15.59 12.11
N GLN A 138 7.80 -15.70 11.17
CA GLN A 138 8.64 -16.89 11.01
C GLN A 138 9.48 -17.21 12.27
N ARG A 139 10.00 -16.18 12.95
CA ARG A 139 10.75 -16.38 14.20
C ARG A 139 9.87 -16.70 15.41
N ASN A 140 8.56 -16.51 15.31
CA ASN A 140 7.61 -16.67 16.42
C ASN A 140 6.45 -17.62 16.05
N THR A 141 6.69 -18.63 15.21
CA THR A 141 5.67 -19.59 14.75
C THR A 141 4.96 -20.32 15.89
N GLY A 142 5.67 -20.64 16.98
CA GLY A 142 5.10 -21.24 18.20
C GLY A 142 4.45 -20.24 19.17
N ALA A 143 4.41 -18.94 18.83
CA ALA A 143 3.94 -17.88 19.70
C ALA A 143 3.03 -16.89 18.94
N PRO A 144 1.86 -17.33 18.44
CA PRO A 144 0.95 -16.48 17.66
C PRO A 144 0.47 -15.25 18.43
N ARG A 145 0.27 -15.38 19.75
CA ARG A 145 -0.07 -14.25 20.62
C ARG A 145 0.98 -13.15 20.58
N ARG A 146 2.27 -13.51 20.58
CA ARG A 146 3.38 -12.55 20.50
C ARG A 146 3.41 -11.82 19.16
N VAL A 147 3.05 -12.50 18.07
CA VAL A 147 2.89 -11.87 16.74
C VAL A 147 1.73 -10.88 16.75
N GLN A 148 0.59 -11.24 17.34
CA GLN A 148 -0.55 -10.34 17.47
C GLN A 148 -0.22 -9.11 18.32
N GLU A 149 0.37 -9.30 19.51
CA GLU A 149 0.80 -8.21 20.39
C GLU A 149 1.77 -7.25 19.68
N ARG A 150 2.68 -7.78 18.85
CA ARG A 150 3.58 -6.94 18.04
C ARG A 150 2.82 -6.15 16.97
N ARG A 151 1.82 -6.74 16.31
CA ARG A 151 0.96 -6.03 15.34
C ARG A 151 0.16 -4.94 16.04
N ASP A 152 -0.47 -5.23 17.16
CA ASP A 152 -1.27 -4.26 17.91
C ASP A 152 -0.40 -3.06 18.31
N LEU A 153 0.78 -3.34 18.88
CA LEU A 153 1.74 -2.31 19.26
C LEU A 153 2.19 -1.43 18.08
N TRP A 154 2.49 -2.01 16.92
CA TRP A 154 2.79 -1.23 15.71
C TRP A 154 1.58 -0.47 15.16
N GLY A 155 0.40 -1.08 15.19
CA GLY A 155 -0.84 -0.50 14.67
C GLY A 155 -1.26 0.72 15.48
N ASP A 156 -1.19 0.62 16.81
CA ASP A 156 -1.45 1.73 17.72
C ASP A 156 -0.40 2.83 17.57
N PHE A 157 0.88 2.47 17.39
CA PHE A 157 1.96 3.43 17.16
C PHE A 157 1.73 4.24 15.87
N VAL A 158 1.45 3.58 14.74
CA VAL A 158 1.16 4.25 13.46
C VAL A 158 -0.11 5.10 13.55
N ARG A 159 -1.16 4.59 14.22
CA ARG A 159 -2.40 5.34 14.44
C ARG A 159 -2.19 6.58 15.28
N SER A 160 -1.33 6.51 16.31
CA SER A 160 -1.00 7.67 17.16
C SER A 160 -0.32 8.80 16.38
N ALA A 161 0.40 8.49 15.29
CA ALA A 161 0.95 9.47 14.36
C ALA A 161 -0.10 10.09 13.41
N GLY A 162 -1.35 9.58 13.42
CA GLY A 162 -2.43 9.98 12.53
C GLY A 162 -2.38 9.33 11.15
N LEU A 163 -1.74 8.15 11.05
CA LEU A 163 -1.58 7.38 9.82
C LEU A 163 -2.24 6.00 9.96
N SER A 164 -2.36 5.28 8.85
CA SER A 164 -2.89 3.90 8.82
C SER A 164 -1.82 2.93 8.33
N ALA A 165 -1.73 1.77 8.97
CA ALA A 165 -0.82 0.71 8.60
C ALA A 165 -1.49 -0.34 7.69
N VAL A 166 -0.74 -0.83 6.71
CA VAL A 166 -1.07 -2.00 5.90
C VAL A 166 -0.09 -3.12 6.24
N TRP A 167 -0.59 -4.31 6.55
CA TRP A 167 0.24 -5.46 6.92
C TRP A 167 0.66 -6.26 5.69
N VAL A 168 1.95 -6.50 5.51
CA VAL A 168 2.49 -7.10 4.28
C VAL A 168 3.48 -8.24 4.56
N PRO A 169 3.24 -9.48 4.11
CA PRO A 169 1.93 -9.96 3.70
C PRO A 169 0.95 -9.91 4.87
N ASP A 170 -0.36 -9.89 4.59
CA ASP A 170 -1.35 -10.03 5.65
C ASP A 170 -1.47 -11.50 6.08
N ALA A 171 -0.67 -11.88 7.08
CA ALA A 171 -0.62 -13.24 7.62
C ALA A 171 -1.99 -13.77 8.10
N MET A 172 -2.94 -12.89 8.44
CA MET A 172 -4.27 -13.29 8.92
C MET A 172 -5.23 -13.71 7.79
N ASN A 173 -4.94 -13.35 6.54
CA ASN A 173 -5.75 -13.75 5.38
C ASN A 173 -5.31 -15.10 4.76
N VAL A 174 -4.14 -15.63 5.13
CA VAL A 174 -3.61 -16.90 4.58
C VAL A 174 -4.26 -18.12 5.25
N ASN A 175 -4.57 -18.02 6.56
CA ASN A 175 -5.18 -19.13 7.31
C ASN A 175 -6.64 -19.42 6.94
N ASN A 176 -7.35 -18.52 6.26
CA ASN A 176 -8.74 -18.75 5.85
C ASN A 176 -8.88 -19.44 4.48
N ARG A 177 -7.77 -19.79 3.81
CA ARG A 177 -7.78 -20.45 2.49
C ARG A 177 -7.29 -21.90 2.50
N GLN A 178 -7.00 -22.48 3.68
CA GLN A 178 -6.59 -23.89 3.82
C GLN A 178 -7.66 -24.76 4.48
N SER A 179 -8.92 -24.32 4.49
CA SER A 179 -10.06 -25.12 4.95
C SER A 179 -11.17 -25.14 3.90
N THR A 180 -10.84 -25.71 2.74
CA THR A 180 -11.82 -26.22 1.76
C THR A 180 -11.26 -27.46 1.09
#